data_AF-A0A935HP31-F1
#
_entry.id   AF-A0A935HP31-F1
#
_cell.length_a   1.000
_cell.length_b   1.000
_cell.length_c   1.000
_cell.angle_alpha   90.00
_cell.angle_beta   90.00
_cell.angle_gamma   90.00
#
_symmetry.space_group_name_H-M   'P 1'
#
loop_
_entity.id
_entity.type
_entity.pdbx_description
1 polymer ?
#
loop_
_entity_poly.entity_id
_entity_poly.type
_entity_poly.pdbx_seq_one_letter_code
_entity_poly.pdbx_strand_id
1 'polypeptide(L)'
;MLLTKTRRYLARLVACALLSLAIIPAWAQVPGDVDQIDFRLIQSTPTQLEVQVRPNNTWDFSDGLFNNTFAIRWETSAGGTLIGNSSQSFDDCWNDGARLLGNPGITNVDFGGFRYRGYNCTGGGWVNGDGCVYPANTWSPYARINVTGLTGCATFEIIRTDAYTSQELVNSNFYASLGGESISAASQIIGPGVQLGNCSVDCAGVPGGNSEVDACGVCYAGGASNPLWNTTCADCAGVPNGNSEVDACSVCYAGGASNPLWNTTCADCAGVPNGNSEVDACGVCYAGGASNPLWNTTCADCAGVPNGNSKWMPAVYATLVVPRTLVEHDLR
;
A
#
# COMPACT_ATOMS: atom_id res chain seq x y z
N MET A 1 -76.54 -37.75 28.13
CA MET A 1 -76.13 -37.15 26.84
C MET A 1 -75.24 -35.90 26.98
N LEU A 2 -75.06 -35.31 28.18
CA LEU A 2 -74.19 -34.15 28.42
C LEU A 2 -72.70 -34.49 28.67
N LEU A 3 -72.40 -35.66 29.25
CA LEU A 3 -71.03 -36.04 29.65
C LEU A 3 -70.08 -36.43 28.48
N THR A 4 -70.61 -36.78 27.31
CA THR A 4 -69.81 -37.17 26.13
C THR A 4 -69.40 -35.98 25.26
N LYS A 5 -70.12 -34.85 25.32
CA LYS A 5 -69.74 -33.62 24.60
C LYS A 5 -68.62 -32.86 25.32
N THR A 6 -68.64 -32.79 26.65
CA THR A 6 -67.61 -32.09 27.45
C THR A 6 -66.22 -32.74 27.36
N ARG A 7 -66.14 -34.07 27.27
CA ARG A 7 -64.87 -34.80 27.05
C ARG A 7 -64.20 -34.50 25.71
N ARG A 8 -64.99 -34.27 24.65
CA ARG A 8 -64.46 -33.92 23.31
C ARG A 8 -63.99 -32.46 23.23
N TYR A 9 -64.61 -31.56 24.00
CA TYR A 9 -64.17 -30.17 24.09
C TYR A 9 -62.91 -30.00 24.95
N LEU A 10 -62.80 -30.70 26.08
CA LEU A 10 -61.58 -30.68 26.90
C LEU A 10 -60.37 -31.29 26.16
N ALA A 11 -60.57 -32.39 25.42
CA ALA A 11 -59.49 -33.01 24.64
C ALA A 11 -58.96 -32.09 23.51
N ARG A 12 -59.82 -31.26 22.91
CA ARG A 12 -59.42 -30.28 21.88
C ARG A 12 -58.74 -29.04 22.48
N LEU A 13 -59.15 -28.60 23.66
CA LEU A 13 -58.50 -27.49 24.38
C LEU A 13 -57.10 -27.88 24.88
N VAL A 14 -56.92 -29.11 25.36
CA VAL A 14 -55.59 -29.62 25.79
C VAL A 14 -54.66 -29.86 24.59
N ALA A 15 -55.20 -30.29 23.44
CA ALA A 15 -54.39 -30.43 22.21
C ALA A 15 -53.94 -29.08 21.61
N CYS A 16 -54.76 -28.02 21.73
CA CYS A 16 -54.36 -26.67 21.32
C CYS A 16 -53.36 -26.01 22.29
N ALA A 17 -53.48 -26.28 23.60
CA ALA A 17 -52.56 -25.72 24.60
C ALA A 17 -51.18 -26.42 24.61
N LEU A 18 -51.10 -27.68 24.17
CA LEU A 18 -49.83 -28.40 24.04
C LEU A 18 -49.12 -28.13 22.70
N LEU A 19 -49.83 -27.62 21.67
CA LEU A 19 -49.21 -27.19 20.41
C LEU A 19 -48.61 -25.77 20.49
N SER A 20 -49.02 -24.95 21.46
CA SER A 20 -48.51 -23.59 21.65
C SER A 20 -47.33 -23.48 22.62
N LEU A 21 -46.93 -24.58 23.28
CA LEU A 21 -45.82 -24.62 24.25
C LEU A 21 -44.58 -25.38 23.78
N ALA A 22 -44.55 -25.80 22.51
CA ALA A 22 -43.36 -26.38 21.87
C ALA A 22 -42.90 -25.56 20.65
N ILE A 23 -43.23 -24.27 20.60
CA ILE A 23 -42.45 -23.33 19.81
C ILE A 23 -41.22 -23.00 20.67
N ILE A 24 -40.25 -23.92 20.67
CA ILE A 24 -38.87 -23.49 20.84
C ILE A 24 -38.69 -22.55 19.65
N PRO A 25 -38.45 -21.24 19.83
CA PRO A 25 -37.98 -20.46 18.70
C PRO A 25 -36.72 -21.19 18.26
N ALA A 26 -36.74 -21.80 17.07
CA ALA A 26 -35.51 -21.97 16.35
C ALA A 26 -34.93 -20.56 16.33
N TRP A 27 -33.83 -20.36 17.04
CA TRP A 27 -33.05 -19.15 16.89
C TRP A 27 -32.53 -19.21 15.46
N ALA A 28 -33.36 -18.77 14.51
CA ALA A 28 -32.84 -18.18 13.30
C ALA A 28 -31.96 -17.05 13.82
N GLN A 29 -30.65 -17.15 13.57
CA GLN A 29 -29.73 -16.04 13.84
C GLN A 29 -30.40 -14.77 13.33
N VAL A 30 -30.51 -13.78 14.22
CA VAL A 30 -30.92 -12.44 13.82
C VAL A 30 -30.00 -12.04 12.67
N PRO A 31 -30.51 -11.71 11.46
CA PRO A 31 -29.68 -11.39 10.30
C PRO A 31 -28.89 -10.07 10.40
N GLY A 32 -28.38 -9.72 11.58
CA GLY A 32 -27.80 -8.40 11.86
C GLY A 32 -26.57 -8.36 12.78
N ASP A 33 -26.04 -9.49 13.27
CA ASP A 33 -24.91 -9.47 14.24
C ASP A 33 -23.57 -10.00 13.70
N VAL A 34 -23.45 -10.31 12.40
CA VAL A 34 -22.14 -10.59 11.79
C VAL A 34 -21.89 -9.59 10.68
N ASP A 35 -21.38 -8.41 11.02
CA ASP A 35 -21.01 -7.40 10.04
C ASP A 35 -19.62 -7.71 9.45
N GLN A 36 -19.65 -8.32 8.25
CA GLN A 36 -18.69 -8.19 7.16
C GLN A 36 -17.34 -8.91 7.33
N ILE A 37 -17.25 -10.14 6.82
CA ILE A 37 -16.06 -11.01 6.69
C ILE A 37 -15.74 -11.24 5.21
N ASP A 38 -14.67 -10.63 4.73
CA ASP A 38 -14.20 -10.89 3.37
C ASP A 38 -13.45 -12.22 3.29
N PHE A 39 -13.55 -12.89 2.13
CA PHE A 39 -12.72 -14.04 1.77
C PHE A 39 -11.80 -13.68 0.61
N ARG A 40 -10.61 -14.27 0.60
CA ARG A 40 -9.77 -14.30 -0.59
C ARG A 40 -9.04 -15.64 -0.70
N LEU A 41 -8.61 -15.93 -1.91
CA LEU A 41 -7.69 -17.01 -2.21
C LEU A 41 -6.31 -16.41 -2.49
N ILE A 42 -5.26 -17.03 -1.95
CA ILE A 42 -3.86 -16.73 -2.29
C ILE A 42 -3.11 -18.03 -2.59
N GLN A 43 -1.96 -17.91 -3.23
CA GLN A 43 -1.02 -19.02 -3.33
C GLN A 43 -0.17 -19.08 -2.05
N SER A 44 -0.21 -20.21 -1.34
CA SER A 44 0.67 -20.47 -0.18
C SER A 44 1.97 -21.12 -0.63
N THR A 45 1.87 -22.12 -1.51
CA THR A 45 3.04 -22.79 -2.12
C THR A 45 2.73 -23.10 -3.59
N PRO A 46 3.71 -23.56 -4.40
CA PRO A 46 3.48 -23.95 -5.79
C PRO A 46 2.37 -24.99 -6.01
N THR A 47 2.01 -25.75 -4.97
CA THR A 47 0.99 -26.80 -5.00
C THR A 47 -0.10 -26.61 -3.94
N GLN A 48 -0.20 -25.43 -3.33
CA GLN A 48 -1.15 -25.20 -2.25
C GLN A 48 -1.76 -23.79 -2.33
N LEU A 49 -3.09 -23.77 -2.28
CA LEU A 49 -3.89 -22.57 -2.13
C LEU A 49 -4.13 -22.31 -0.63
N GLU A 50 -4.16 -21.05 -0.23
CA GLU A 50 -4.60 -20.64 1.11
C GLU A 50 -5.81 -19.73 0.99
N VAL A 51 -6.86 -20.10 1.72
CA VAL A 51 -8.04 -19.29 1.94
C VAL A 51 -7.76 -18.39 3.13
N GLN A 52 -7.98 -17.10 2.96
CA GLN A 52 -7.84 -16.11 4.01
C GLN A 52 -9.15 -15.38 4.25
N VAL A 53 -9.33 -14.91 5.48
CA VAL A 53 -10.50 -14.14 5.89
C VAL A 53 -10.08 -12.79 6.46
N ARG A 54 -10.95 -11.79 6.33
CA ARG A 54 -10.76 -10.47 6.93
C ARG A 54 -12.08 -9.97 7.51
N PRO A 55 -12.24 -9.93 8.84
CA PRO A 55 -13.39 -9.29 9.46
C PRO A 55 -13.23 -7.78 9.49
N ASN A 56 -14.30 -7.02 9.32
CA ASN A 56 -14.23 -5.55 9.35
C ASN A 56 -14.14 -4.97 10.77
N ASN A 57 -14.54 -5.75 11.77
CA ASN A 57 -14.43 -5.44 13.19
C ASN A 57 -13.62 -6.50 13.93
N THR A 58 -13.06 -6.16 15.10
CA THR A 58 -12.37 -7.13 15.95
C THR A 58 -13.38 -8.16 16.44
N TRP A 59 -13.07 -9.43 16.22
CA TRP A 59 -13.98 -10.53 16.51
C TRP A 59 -13.33 -11.52 17.47
N ASP A 60 -14.05 -11.83 18.56
CA ASP A 60 -13.64 -12.76 19.63
C ASP A 60 -14.24 -14.17 19.46
N PHE A 61 -14.94 -14.41 18.35
CA PHE A 61 -15.54 -15.70 17.97
C PHE A 61 -16.68 -16.19 18.89
N SER A 62 -17.30 -15.33 19.71
CA SER A 62 -18.42 -15.73 20.56
C SER A 62 -19.57 -16.40 19.80
N ASP A 63 -19.80 -15.98 18.54
CA ASP A 63 -20.84 -16.51 17.65
C ASP A 63 -20.30 -17.53 16.61
N GLY A 64 -18.98 -17.60 16.45
CA GLY A 64 -18.23 -18.49 15.55
C GLY A 64 -18.46 -18.34 14.04
N LEU A 65 -17.53 -18.89 13.24
CA LEU A 65 -17.55 -18.87 11.77
C LEU A 65 -18.17 -20.16 11.21
N PHE A 66 -19.48 -20.30 11.32
CA PHE A 66 -20.20 -21.53 10.95
C PHE A 66 -20.89 -21.44 9.58
N ASN A 67 -21.10 -22.60 8.94
CA ASN A 67 -21.97 -22.77 7.76
C ASN A 67 -21.53 -22.01 6.49
N ASN A 68 -20.22 -21.83 6.30
CA ASN A 68 -19.66 -21.34 5.05
C ASN A 68 -19.56 -22.48 4.03
N THR A 69 -20.19 -22.32 2.86
CA THR A 69 -20.17 -23.28 1.75
C THR A 69 -19.76 -22.56 0.49
N PHE A 70 -18.62 -22.86 -0.12
CA PHE A 70 -18.15 -22.19 -1.33
C PHE A 70 -17.56 -23.14 -2.38
N ALA A 71 -17.53 -22.71 -3.64
CA ALA A 71 -16.90 -23.45 -4.73
C ALA A 71 -15.61 -22.78 -5.19
N ILE A 72 -14.59 -23.60 -5.47
CA ILE A 72 -13.41 -23.19 -6.25
C ILE A 72 -13.56 -23.76 -7.66
N ARG A 73 -13.47 -22.91 -8.68
CA ARG A 73 -13.42 -23.33 -10.09
C ARG A 73 -12.02 -23.17 -10.68
N TRP A 74 -11.69 -24.00 -11.69
CA TRP A 74 -10.48 -23.88 -12.50
C TRP A 74 -10.67 -24.55 -13.88
N GLU A 75 -9.80 -24.28 -14.84
CA GLU A 75 -9.93 -24.80 -16.21
C GLU A 75 -9.64 -26.31 -16.29
N THR A 76 -10.50 -27.07 -16.98
CA THR A 76 -10.34 -28.52 -17.17
C THR A 76 -9.08 -28.86 -17.97
N SER A 77 -8.70 -28.00 -18.91
CA SER A 77 -7.53 -28.18 -19.78
C SER A 77 -6.21 -28.16 -19.03
N ALA A 78 -6.13 -27.47 -17.88
CA ALA A 78 -4.93 -27.39 -17.07
C ALA A 78 -4.68 -28.66 -16.22
N GLY A 79 -5.65 -29.59 -16.21
CA GLY A 79 -5.62 -30.74 -15.33
C GLY A 79 -5.92 -30.33 -13.88
N GLY A 80 -5.24 -30.95 -12.93
CA GLY A 80 -5.36 -30.57 -11.53
C GLY A 80 -6.58 -31.17 -10.82
N THR A 81 -6.34 -31.66 -9.61
CA THR A 81 -7.36 -32.08 -8.65
C THR A 81 -7.06 -31.39 -7.33
N LEU A 82 -8.04 -30.65 -6.84
CA LEU A 82 -8.03 -30.18 -5.46
C LEU A 82 -8.32 -31.36 -4.53
N ILE A 83 -7.64 -31.43 -3.38
CA ILE A 83 -7.87 -32.53 -2.44
C ILE A 83 -9.25 -32.43 -1.77
N GLY A 84 -9.75 -33.59 -1.29
CA GLY A 84 -11.02 -33.76 -0.59
C GLY A 84 -11.25 -32.69 0.47
N ASN A 85 -10.39 -32.69 1.47
CA ASN A 85 -10.48 -31.80 2.61
C ASN A 85 -9.28 -30.86 2.61
N SER A 86 -9.41 -29.67 3.21
CA SER A 86 -8.23 -28.85 3.51
C SER A 86 -7.29 -29.57 4.48
N SER A 87 -6.00 -29.25 4.41
CA SER A 87 -5.03 -29.61 5.44
C SER A 87 -5.10 -28.62 6.60
N GLN A 88 -4.90 -29.12 7.82
CA GLN A 88 -4.72 -28.31 9.03
C GLN A 88 -3.21 -28.16 9.27
N SER A 89 -2.69 -26.93 9.31
CA SER A 89 -1.35 -26.62 9.83
C SER A 89 -1.19 -25.10 9.96
N PHE A 90 -1.34 -24.60 11.19
CA PHE A 90 -1.02 -23.23 11.58
C PHE A 90 -0.59 -23.25 13.05
N ASP A 91 0.58 -22.68 13.38
CA ASP A 91 1.11 -22.55 14.75
C ASP A 91 1.25 -21.06 15.13
N ASP A 92 1.23 -20.81 16.44
CA ASP A 92 1.01 -19.55 17.17
C ASP A 92 -0.41 -18.99 17.03
N CYS A 93 -1.17 -18.97 18.14
CA CYS A 93 -2.41 -18.21 18.38
C CYS A 93 -3.63 -18.51 17.48
N TRP A 94 -3.41 -18.91 16.24
CA TRP A 94 -4.34 -19.16 15.16
C TRP A 94 -4.44 -20.67 14.98
N ASN A 95 -5.12 -21.30 15.94
CA ASN A 95 -5.29 -22.76 16.04
C ASN A 95 -5.53 -23.40 14.68
N ASP A 96 -4.73 -24.42 14.35
CA ASP A 96 -5.01 -25.50 13.39
C ASP A 96 -6.16 -25.17 12.43
N GLY A 97 -5.89 -24.24 11.51
CA GLY A 97 -6.88 -23.60 10.65
C GLY A 97 -7.93 -24.54 10.08
N ALA A 98 -9.12 -23.99 9.85
CA ALA A 98 -10.35 -24.74 9.70
C ALA A 98 -10.25 -25.89 8.67
N ARG A 99 -10.75 -27.05 9.11
CA ARG A 99 -10.95 -28.18 8.22
C ARG A 99 -12.19 -27.95 7.36
N LEU A 100 -11.96 -27.50 6.13
CA LEU A 100 -12.93 -27.48 5.05
C LEU A 100 -13.12 -28.91 4.56
N LEU A 101 -14.35 -29.41 4.68
CA LEU A 101 -14.71 -30.71 4.14
C LEU A 101 -15.11 -30.52 2.68
N GLY A 102 -14.56 -31.36 1.81
CA GLY A 102 -15.00 -31.40 0.43
C GLY A 102 -16.46 -31.79 0.39
N ASN A 103 -17.27 -30.99 -0.30
CA ASN A 103 -18.64 -31.37 -0.56
C ASN A 103 -18.63 -32.62 -1.46
N PRO A 104 -19.16 -33.78 -1.01
CA PRO A 104 -18.98 -35.07 -1.67
C PRO A 104 -19.55 -35.18 -3.10
N GLY A 105 -20.22 -34.16 -3.62
CA GLY A 105 -20.87 -34.19 -4.94
C GLY A 105 -20.09 -33.63 -6.14
N ILE A 106 -18.81 -33.24 -6.05
CA ILE A 106 -18.28 -32.25 -7.01
C ILE A 106 -16.76 -32.36 -7.30
N THR A 107 -16.38 -33.35 -8.11
CA THR A 107 -15.28 -33.16 -9.09
C THR A 107 -15.91 -32.97 -10.45
N ASN A 108 -16.86 -32.04 -10.54
CA ASN A 108 -17.69 -31.96 -11.72
C ASN A 108 -17.07 -31.00 -12.73
N VAL A 109 -17.17 -31.41 -13.98
CA VAL A 109 -16.77 -30.60 -15.13
C VAL A 109 -18.05 -30.03 -15.74
N ASP A 110 -18.14 -28.73 -15.87
CA ASP A 110 -19.25 -28.09 -16.59
C ASP A 110 -19.07 -28.22 -18.12
N PHE A 111 -20.12 -27.90 -18.87
CA PHE A 111 -20.07 -27.88 -20.33
C PHE A 111 -19.20 -26.75 -20.91
N GLY A 112 -18.80 -25.78 -20.09
CA GLY A 112 -17.88 -24.71 -20.45
C GLY A 112 -16.41 -25.10 -20.33
N GLY A 113 -16.12 -26.31 -19.85
CA GLY A 113 -14.75 -26.79 -19.67
C GLY A 113 -14.11 -26.36 -18.36
N PHE A 114 -14.88 -26.00 -17.33
CA PHE A 114 -14.38 -25.72 -15.98
C PHE A 114 -14.63 -26.90 -15.03
N ARG A 115 -13.68 -27.14 -14.15
CA ARG A 115 -13.80 -28.03 -12.99
C ARG A 115 -14.24 -27.22 -11.79
N TYR A 116 -15.07 -27.81 -10.95
CA TYR A 116 -15.51 -27.22 -9.69
C TYR A 116 -15.22 -28.16 -8.53
N ARG A 117 -14.94 -27.57 -7.38
CA ARG A 117 -15.00 -28.26 -6.09
C ARG A 117 -15.64 -27.39 -5.04
N GLY A 118 -16.69 -27.93 -4.42
CA GLY A 118 -17.33 -27.34 -3.26
C GLY A 118 -16.60 -27.69 -1.97
N TYR A 119 -16.57 -26.73 -1.05
CA TYR A 119 -16.04 -26.85 0.29
C TYR A 119 -17.07 -26.35 1.28
N ASN A 120 -17.33 -27.17 2.29
CA ASN A 120 -18.24 -26.84 3.38
C ASN A 120 -17.43 -26.73 4.68
N CYS A 121 -17.76 -25.74 5.50
CA CYS A 121 -17.32 -25.68 6.89
C CYS A 121 -18.37 -26.34 7.78
N THR A 122 -18.04 -27.48 8.38
CA THR A 122 -18.82 -28.05 9.49
C THR A 122 -18.10 -27.71 10.79
N GLY A 123 -18.77 -26.96 11.68
CA GLY A 123 -18.19 -26.52 12.95
C GLY A 123 -17.58 -27.64 13.78
N GLY A 124 -16.44 -27.36 14.44
CA GLY A 124 -15.85 -28.28 15.41
C GLY A 124 -14.33 -28.31 15.55
N GLY A 125 -13.59 -27.34 15.02
CA GLY A 125 -12.22 -27.06 15.45
C GLY A 125 -12.24 -25.75 16.22
N TRP A 126 -11.97 -25.77 17.52
CA TRP A 126 -11.91 -24.56 18.33
C TRP A 126 -10.79 -23.69 17.77
N VAL A 127 -11.15 -22.65 17.02
CA VAL A 127 -10.20 -21.59 16.59
C VAL A 127 -9.66 -20.82 17.80
N ASN A 128 -10.19 -21.09 19.00
CA ASN A 128 -9.84 -20.44 20.25
C ASN A 128 -9.52 -21.44 21.38
N GLY A 129 -8.44 -22.22 21.20
CA GLY A 129 -7.80 -22.91 22.32
C GLY A 129 -7.04 -21.98 23.27
N ASP A 130 -6.60 -20.81 22.79
CA ASP A 130 -5.54 -20.00 23.44
C ASP A 130 -5.87 -18.51 23.70
N GLY A 131 -7.10 -18.04 23.49
CA GLY A 131 -7.52 -16.66 23.79
C GLY A 131 -7.21 -15.63 22.71
N CYS A 132 -7.16 -16.04 21.44
CA CYS A 132 -6.80 -15.18 20.31
C CYS A 132 -8.00 -14.49 19.65
N VAL A 133 -7.76 -13.28 19.13
CA VAL A 133 -8.76 -12.38 18.54
C VAL A 133 -8.37 -12.11 17.09
N TYR A 134 -9.33 -12.19 16.16
CA TYR A 134 -9.03 -11.79 14.78
C TYR A 134 -8.97 -10.25 14.71
N PRO A 135 -7.85 -9.67 14.24
CA PRO A 135 -7.74 -8.23 14.13
C PRO A 135 -8.67 -7.72 13.05
N ALA A 136 -9.34 -6.61 13.35
CA ALA A 136 -10.18 -5.90 12.39
C ALA A 136 -9.35 -5.52 11.15
N ASN A 137 -9.98 -5.60 9.97
CA ASN A 137 -9.48 -5.14 8.68
C ASN A 137 -8.13 -5.75 8.27
N THR A 138 -7.75 -6.89 8.85
CA THR A 138 -6.51 -7.60 8.57
C THR A 138 -6.80 -8.98 7.98
N TRP A 139 -6.06 -9.36 6.95
CA TRP A 139 -6.17 -10.68 6.34
C TRP A 139 -5.47 -11.73 7.18
N SER A 140 -6.20 -12.77 7.53
CA SER A 140 -5.69 -13.87 8.34
C SER A 140 -5.90 -15.23 7.66
N PRO A 141 -4.95 -16.16 7.81
CA PRO A 141 -5.10 -17.52 7.30
C PRO A 141 -6.33 -18.23 7.87
N TYR A 142 -7.01 -18.99 7.02
CA TYR A 142 -8.21 -19.75 7.41
C TYR A 142 -8.11 -21.23 7.07
N ALA A 143 -7.69 -21.60 5.85
CA ALA A 143 -7.55 -23.00 5.44
C ALA A 143 -6.56 -23.15 4.28
N ARG A 144 -5.93 -24.32 4.17
CA ARG A 144 -5.01 -24.65 3.06
C ARG A 144 -5.50 -25.83 2.24
N ILE A 145 -5.51 -25.70 0.92
CA ILE A 145 -6.02 -26.69 -0.02
C ILE A 145 -4.90 -27.08 -0.97
N ASN A 146 -4.53 -28.36 -0.97
CA ASN A 146 -3.51 -28.86 -1.89
C ASN A 146 -4.08 -29.10 -3.29
N VAL A 147 -3.24 -28.83 -4.28
CA VAL A 147 -3.48 -29.04 -5.69
C VAL A 147 -2.52 -30.09 -6.22
N THR A 148 -3.05 -31.09 -6.90
CA THR A 148 -2.27 -32.24 -7.42
C THR A 148 -2.57 -32.50 -8.89
N GLY A 149 -1.60 -33.01 -9.65
CA GLY A 149 -1.85 -33.40 -11.04
C GLY A 149 -2.12 -32.25 -12.02
N LEU A 150 -1.66 -31.04 -11.70
CA LEU A 150 -1.63 -29.94 -12.66
C LEU A 150 -0.62 -30.23 -13.76
N THR A 151 -1.03 -30.05 -15.02
CA THR A 151 -0.18 -30.26 -16.21
C THR A 151 0.09 -28.96 -16.96
N GLY A 152 -0.62 -27.88 -16.63
CA GLY A 152 -0.46 -26.55 -17.22
C GLY A 152 -0.66 -25.44 -16.17
N CYS A 153 -0.84 -24.20 -16.65
CA CYS A 153 -1.27 -23.08 -15.81
C CYS A 153 -2.79 -23.13 -15.64
N ALA A 154 -3.27 -22.99 -14.41
CA ALA A 154 -4.69 -22.94 -14.07
C ALA A 154 -4.99 -21.71 -13.22
N THR A 155 -6.12 -21.07 -13.46
CA THR A 155 -6.64 -19.99 -12.63
C THR A 155 -7.69 -20.54 -11.68
N PHE A 156 -7.42 -20.47 -10.38
CA PHE A 156 -8.32 -20.89 -9.32
C PHE A 156 -9.12 -19.71 -8.80
N GLU A 157 -10.45 -19.82 -8.82
CA GLU A 157 -11.34 -18.72 -8.47
C GLU A 157 -12.38 -19.20 -7.45
N ILE A 158 -12.58 -18.43 -6.38
CA ILE A 158 -13.71 -18.64 -5.48
C ILE A 158 -14.95 -18.06 -6.16
N ILE A 159 -15.96 -18.88 -6.36
CA ILE A 159 -17.19 -18.51 -7.07
C ILE A 159 -18.34 -18.42 -6.08
N ARG A 160 -19.08 -17.32 -6.15
CA ARG A 160 -20.31 -17.11 -5.38
C ARG A 160 -21.50 -17.79 -6.05
N THR A 161 -21.69 -17.51 -7.34
CA THR A 161 -22.79 -18.11 -8.11
C THR A 161 -22.49 -18.01 -9.60
N ASP A 162 -22.85 -19.06 -10.31
CA ASP A 162 -22.97 -19.09 -11.76
C ASP A 162 -24.10 -20.07 -12.16
N ALA A 163 -24.32 -20.24 -13.46
CA ALA A 163 -25.38 -21.12 -13.96
C ALA A 163 -25.17 -22.59 -13.57
N TYR A 164 -23.93 -23.03 -13.39
CA TYR A 164 -23.59 -24.42 -13.10
C TYR A 164 -23.74 -24.73 -11.61
N THR A 165 -23.10 -23.92 -10.78
CA THR A 165 -23.11 -24.04 -9.32
C THR A 165 -24.50 -23.90 -8.71
N SER A 166 -25.40 -23.16 -9.37
CA SER A 166 -26.82 -23.03 -8.97
C SER A 166 -27.67 -24.26 -9.34
N GLN A 167 -27.43 -24.87 -10.50
CA GLN A 167 -28.15 -26.09 -10.93
C GLN A 167 -27.70 -27.32 -10.13
N GLU A 168 -26.40 -27.48 -9.95
CA GLU A 168 -25.79 -28.65 -9.32
C GLU A 168 -25.71 -28.53 -7.78
N LEU A 169 -26.30 -27.47 -7.22
CA LEU A 169 -26.34 -27.18 -5.77
C LEU A 169 -24.97 -27.17 -5.08
N VAL A 170 -23.90 -26.94 -5.86
CA VAL A 170 -22.50 -26.85 -5.42
C VAL A 170 -22.34 -25.83 -4.30
N ASN A 171 -23.11 -24.75 -4.41
CA ASN A 171 -23.02 -23.53 -3.61
C ASN A 171 -24.28 -23.26 -2.78
N SER A 172 -25.05 -24.30 -2.48
CA SER A 172 -26.27 -24.14 -1.69
C SER A 172 -25.92 -23.66 -0.27
N ASN A 173 -26.42 -22.46 0.09
CA ASN A 173 -26.48 -21.86 1.44
C ASN A 173 -25.34 -20.94 1.95
N PHE A 174 -24.62 -20.19 1.10
CA PHE A 174 -23.70 -19.19 1.67
C PHE A 174 -24.37 -18.11 2.52
N TYR A 175 -23.76 -17.85 3.66
CA TYR A 175 -23.63 -16.51 4.23
C TYR A 175 -22.16 -16.29 4.61
N ALA A 176 -21.29 -16.03 3.63
CA ALA A 176 -20.09 -15.25 3.95
C ALA A 176 -20.60 -13.82 4.14
N SER A 177 -20.65 -13.34 5.38
CA SER A 177 -21.04 -11.96 5.63
C SER A 177 -20.08 -11.08 4.84
N LEU A 178 -20.55 -10.21 3.96
CA LEU A 178 -19.71 -9.35 3.15
C LEU A 178 -20.21 -7.93 3.35
N GLY A 179 -19.35 -7.06 3.84
CA GLY A 179 -19.40 -5.64 3.55
C GLY A 179 -20.63 -4.79 3.90
N GLY A 180 -21.79 -5.31 4.33
CA GLY A 180 -23.01 -4.51 4.56
C GLY A 180 -23.54 -3.85 3.28
N GLU A 181 -22.72 -3.82 2.23
CA GLU A 181 -23.10 -3.89 0.84
C GLU A 181 -22.80 -5.28 0.31
N SER A 182 -23.78 -5.81 -0.43
CA SER A 182 -23.59 -6.98 -1.27
C SER A 182 -22.34 -6.75 -2.14
N ILE A 183 -21.39 -7.70 -2.17
CA ILE A 183 -20.76 -8.02 -3.46
C ILE A 183 -21.96 -8.24 -4.38
N SER A 184 -22.24 -7.26 -5.22
CA SER A 184 -23.51 -7.21 -5.93
C SER A 184 -23.67 -8.51 -6.69
N ALA A 185 -24.90 -8.90 -6.97
CA ALA A 185 -25.23 -10.06 -7.78
C ALA A 185 -24.50 -10.11 -9.15
N ALA A 186 -23.71 -9.09 -9.50
CA ALA A 186 -22.87 -8.99 -10.68
C ALA A 186 -21.45 -9.58 -10.56
N SER A 187 -20.82 -9.71 -9.38
CA SER A 187 -19.48 -10.34 -9.30
C SER A 187 -19.60 -11.83 -9.02
N GLN A 188 -19.49 -12.64 -10.08
CA GLN A 188 -19.52 -14.11 -9.99
C GLN A 188 -18.32 -14.66 -9.20
N ILE A 189 -17.20 -13.92 -9.16
CA ILE A 189 -15.92 -14.31 -8.56
C ILE A 189 -15.62 -13.43 -7.34
N ILE A 190 -15.10 -14.04 -6.27
CA ILE A 190 -14.56 -13.38 -5.07
C ILE A 190 -13.04 -13.28 -5.21
N GLY A 191 -12.56 -12.12 -5.65
CA GLY A 191 -11.13 -11.82 -5.83
C GLY A 191 -10.63 -11.96 -7.28
N PRO A 192 -9.34 -11.70 -7.56
CA PRO A 192 -8.79 -11.70 -8.92
C PRO A 192 -8.43 -13.09 -9.48
N GLY A 193 -8.79 -14.17 -8.79
CA GLY A 193 -8.30 -15.52 -9.09
C GLY A 193 -6.83 -15.70 -8.70
N VAL A 194 -6.38 -16.95 -8.60
CA VAL A 194 -5.00 -17.33 -8.25
C VAL A 194 -4.46 -18.30 -9.28
N GLN A 195 -3.32 -17.98 -9.87
CA GLN A 195 -2.69 -18.82 -10.88
C GLN A 195 -1.71 -19.82 -10.25
N LEU A 196 -1.88 -21.11 -10.53
CA LEU A 196 -0.97 -22.18 -10.08
C LEU A 196 -0.56 -23.08 -11.27
N GLY A 197 0.60 -23.73 -11.13
CA GLY A 197 1.14 -24.65 -12.13
C GLY A 197 2.27 -24.03 -12.95
N ASN A 198 2.42 -24.45 -14.21
CA ASN A 198 3.47 -23.94 -15.11
C ASN A 198 3.07 -22.58 -15.73
N CYS A 199 2.65 -21.64 -14.89
CA CYS A 199 2.39 -20.26 -15.27
C CYS A 199 3.73 -19.54 -15.48
N SER A 200 3.74 -18.44 -16.24
CA SER A 200 4.89 -17.54 -16.22
C SER A 200 5.18 -17.16 -14.76
N VAL A 201 6.40 -17.40 -14.30
CA VAL A 201 6.81 -16.93 -12.98
C VAL A 201 6.95 -15.41 -13.03
N ASP A 202 6.44 -14.76 -12.00
CA ASP A 202 6.69 -13.34 -11.81
C ASP A 202 8.15 -13.10 -11.39
N CYS A 203 8.56 -11.85 -11.26
CA CYS A 203 9.96 -11.57 -10.91
C CYS A 203 10.37 -12.02 -9.49
N ALA A 204 9.40 -12.34 -8.63
CA ALA A 204 9.64 -12.87 -7.28
C ALA A 204 9.71 -14.41 -7.29
N GLY A 205 9.61 -15.04 -8.46
CA GLY A 205 9.61 -16.48 -8.62
C GLY A 205 8.27 -17.13 -8.28
N VAL A 206 7.19 -16.35 -8.15
CA VAL A 206 5.85 -16.83 -7.86
C VAL A 206 5.14 -17.14 -9.19
N PRO A 207 4.79 -18.41 -9.47
CA PRO A 207 4.03 -18.76 -10.67
C PRO A 207 2.71 -17.97 -10.73
N GLY A 208 2.52 -17.17 -11.79
CA GLY A 208 1.31 -16.36 -11.94
C GLY A 208 1.13 -15.27 -10.88
N GLY A 209 2.20 -14.91 -10.18
CA GLY A 209 2.22 -13.71 -9.34
C GLY A 209 2.16 -12.43 -10.18
N ASN A 210 1.91 -11.30 -9.51
CA ASN A 210 1.77 -9.99 -10.15
C ASN A 210 2.99 -9.08 -9.92
N SER A 211 4.14 -9.65 -9.56
CA SER A 211 5.36 -8.88 -9.35
C SER A 211 6.07 -8.60 -10.67
N GLU A 212 6.48 -7.36 -10.87
CA GLU A 212 7.20 -6.94 -12.08
C GLU A 212 8.56 -6.32 -11.74
N VAL A 213 9.52 -6.47 -12.65
CA VAL A 213 10.84 -5.82 -12.54
C VAL A 213 10.71 -4.39 -13.03
N ASP A 214 11.14 -3.43 -12.20
CA ASP A 214 11.17 -2.02 -12.57
C ASP A 214 12.43 -1.66 -13.40
N ALA A 215 12.57 -0.39 -13.80
CA ALA A 215 13.72 0.06 -14.59
C ALA A 215 15.05 -0.02 -13.80
N CYS A 216 14.98 -0.15 -12.48
CA CYS A 216 16.14 -0.30 -11.59
C CYS A 216 16.55 -1.77 -11.43
N GLY A 217 15.84 -2.71 -12.06
CA GLY A 217 16.10 -4.14 -11.90
C GLY A 217 15.56 -4.72 -10.60
N VAL A 218 14.70 -3.99 -9.88
CA VAL A 218 14.11 -4.42 -8.61
C VAL A 218 12.71 -5.00 -8.86
N CYS A 219 12.42 -6.12 -8.21
CA CYS A 219 11.12 -6.77 -8.30
C CYS A 219 10.12 -6.20 -7.27
N TYR A 220 8.96 -5.72 -7.73
CA TYR A 220 7.91 -5.18 -6.87
C TYR A 220 6.56 -5.87 -7.09
N ALA A 221 5.93 -6.28 -5.98
CA ALA A 221 4.54 -6.75 -5.99
C ALA A 221 3.59 -5.64 -6.44
N GLY A 222 2.67 -5.96 -7.36
CA GLY A 222 1.74 -5.00 -7.97
C GLY A 222 2.34 -4.12 -9.08
N GLY A 223 3.58 -4.39 -9.49
CA GLY A 223 4.27 -3.71 -10.58
C GLY A 223 4.27 -2.19 -10.44
N ALA A 224 3.94 -1.48 -11.51
CA ALA A 224 3.91 -0.01 -11.56
C ALA A 224 2.96 0.68 -10.55
N SER A 225 2.09 -0.07 -9.86
CA SER A 225 1.25 0.47 -8.79
C SER A 225 1.97 0.55 -7.44
N ASN A 226 3.17 -0.02 -7.33
CA ASN A 226 3.97 0.04 -6.10
C ASN A 226 4.53 1.46 -5.88
N PRO A 227 4.41 2.06 -4.68
CA PRO A 227 4.90 3.41 -4.41
C PRO A 227 6.43 3.56 -4.51
N LEU A 228 7.18 2.47 -4.49
CA LEU A 228 8.64 2.45 -4.65
C LEU A 228 9.07 2.18 -6.08
N TRP A 229 8.13 2.00 -7.02
CA TRP A 229 8.41 1.73 -8.42
C TRP A 229 9.35 2.78 -9.00
N ASN A 230 10.47 2.34 -9.59
CA ASN A 230 11.43 3.21 -10.28
C ASN A 230 12.17 4.22 -9.37
N THR A 231 12.11 4.09 -8.04
CA THR A 231 12.67 5.09 -7.11
C THR A 231 14.12 4.83 -6.69
N THR A 232 14.56 3.58 -6.65
CA THR A 232 15.87 3.20 -6.06
C THR A 232 17.07 3.61 -6.92
N CYS A 233 16.86 3.78 -8.23
CA CYS A 233 17.85 4.24 -9.20
C CYS A 233 17.44 5.55 -9.87
N ALA A 234 16.45 6.26 -9.32
CA ALA A 234 16.04 7.56 -9.83
C ALA A 234 17.17 8.58 -9.63
N ASP A 235 17.47 9.35 -10.67
CA ASP A 235 18.33 10.53 -10.56
C ASP A 235 17.62 11.66 -9.80
N CYS A 236 18.28 12.81 -9.62
CA CYS A 236 17.66 13.92 -8.88
C CYS A 236 16.41 14.53 -9.54
N ALA A 237 16.16 14.21 -10.82
CA ALA A 237 14.96 14.63 -11.55
C ALA A 237 13.86 13.58 -11.50
N GLY A 238 14.05 12.48 -10.75
CA GLY A 238 13.11 11.37 -10.65
C GLY A 238 13.18 10.41 -11.83
N VAL A 239 14.20 10.49 -12.68
CA VAL A 239 14.34 9.65 -13.88
C VAL A 239 15.19 8.41 -13.54
N PRO A 240 14.64 7.19 -13.68
CA PRO A 240 15.38 5.96 -13.43
C PRO A 240 16.60 5.83 -14.33
N ASN A 241 17.77 5.54 -13.74
CA ASN A 241 19.05 5.48 -14.43
C ASN A 241 19.35 6.75 -15.26
N GLY A 242 18.80 7.90 -14.84
CA GLY A 242 19.10 9.19 -15.44
C GLY A 242 20.50 9.67 -15.09
N ASN A 243 20.91 10.77 -15.72
CA ASN A 243 22.23 11.38 -15.55
C ASN A 243 22.17 12.75 -14.86
N SER A 244 21.06 13.06 -14.19
CA SER A 244 20.92 14.32 -13.47
C SER A 244 21.56 14.22 -12.09
N GLU A 245 22.32 15.24 -11.72
CA GLU A 245 22.99 15.32 -10.41
C GLU A 245 22.61 16.61 -9.69
N VAL A 246 22.60 16.55 -8.35
CA VAL A 246 22.39 17.72 -7.50
C VAL A 246 23.73 18.44 -7.35
N ASP A 247 23.74 19.74 -7.63
CA ASP A 247 24.91 20.59 -7.46
C ASP A 247 25.04 21.12 -6.01
N ALA A 248 26.08 21.91 -5.72
CA ALA A 248 26.29 22.48 -4.39
C ALA A 248 25.20 23.50 -3.98
N CYS A 249 24.41 23.97 -4.94
CA CYS A 249 23.27 24.86 -4.74
C CYS A 249 21.97 24.09 -4.49
N SER A 250 22.03 22.76 -4.34
CA SER A 250 20.86 21.88 -4.21
C SER A 250 19.93 21.92 -5.42
N VAL A 251 20.45 22.26 -6.60
CA VAL A 251 19.70 22.28 -7.86
C VAL A 251 20.06 21.05 -8.68
N CYS A 252 19.03 20.39 -9.21
CA CYS A 252 19.20 19.22 -10.06
C CYS A 252 19.45 19.61 -11.52
N TYR A 253 20.55 19.14 -12.11
CA TYR A 253 20.91 19.41 -13.50
C TYR A 253 21.18 18.14 -14.30
N ALA A 254 20.53 18.03 -15.46
CA ALA A 254 20.86 17.02 -16.46
C ALA A 254 22.32 17.16 -16.93
N GLY A 255 23.04 16.04 -16.97
CA GLY A 255 24.47 15.99 -17.32
C GLY A 255 25.42 16.38 -16.18
N GLY A 256 24.89 16.59 -14.97
CA GLY A 256 25.64 16.89 -13.75
C GLY A 256 26.64 18.04 -13.94
N ALA A 257 27.88 17.83 -13.52
CA ALA A 257 28.96 18.82 -13.61
C ALA A 257 29.28 19.34 -15.02
N SER A 258 28.76 18.71 -16.08
CA SER A 258 28.90 19.22 -17.46
C SER A 258 27.87 20.29 -17.82
N ASN A 259 26.88 20.55 -16.96
CA ASN A 259 25.87 21.57 -17.20
C ASN A 259 26.47 22.99 -17.08
N PRO A 260 26.23 23.91 -18.03
CA PRO A 260 26.76 25.28 -17.97
C PRO A 260 26.30 26.09 -16.74
N LEU A 261 25.19 25.70 -16.10
CA LEU A 261 24.66 26.36 -14.92
C LEU A 261 25.10 25.69 -13.61
N TRP A 262 25.90 24.63 -13.68
CA TRP A 262 26.40 23.89 -12.52
C TRP A 262 27.04 24.83 -11.51
N ASN A 263 26.57 24.81 -10.26
CA ASN A 263 27.12 25.59 -9.15
C ASN A 263 26.99 27.13 -9.33
N THR A 264 26.15 27.63 -10.25
CA THR A 264 26.07 29.07 -10.55
C THR A 264 24.97 29.82 -9.80
N THR A 265 23.87 29.16 -9.45
CA THR A 265 22.67 29.81 -8.91
C THR A 265 22.83 30.35 -7.49
N CYS A 266 23.75 29.77 -6.73
CA CYS A 266 24.13 30.18 -5.38
C CYS A 266 25.59 30.64 -5.30
N ALA A 267 26.24 30.89 -6.44
CA ALA A 267 27.61 31.39 -6.46
C ALA A 267 27.66 32.82 -5.91
N ASP A 268 28.65 33.08 -5.05
CA ASP A 268 28.99 34.42 -4.62
C ASP A 268 29.69 35.20 -5.74
N CYS A 269 30.08 36.46 -5.50
CA CYS A 269 30.72 37.26 -6.55
C CYS A 269 32.10 36.74 -6.99
N ALA A 270 32.71 35.84 -6.22
CA ALA A 270 33.98 35.18 -6.56
C ALA A 270 33.75 33.86 -7.33
N GLY A 271 32.50 33.52 -7.63
CA GLY A 271 32.12 32.27 -8.29
C GLY A 271 32.11 31.07 -7.34
N VAL A 272 32.13 31.28 -6.03
CA VAL A 272 32.15 30.21 -5.03
C VAL A 272 30.72 29.89 -4.60
N PRO A 273 30.22 28.65 -4.80
CA PRO A 273 28.88 28.25 -4.36
C PRO A 273 28.72 28.38 -2.84
N ASN A 274 27.64 29.01 -2.40
CA ASN A 274 27.37 29.32 -1.00
C ASN A 274 28.52 30.09 -0.31
N GLY A 275 29.31 30.84 -1.08
CA GLY A 275 30.36 31.72 -0.57
C GLY A 275 29.79 32.98 0.07
N ASN A 276 30.67 33.74 0.73
CA ASN A 276 30.29 34.96 1.46
C ASN A 276 30.88 36.23 0.83
N SER A 277 31.32 36.17 -0.42
CA SER A 277 31.88 37.32 -1.13
C SER A 277 30.76 38.19 -1.71
N GLU A 278 30.86 39.50 -1.54
CA GLU A 278 29.90 40.46 -2.09
C GLU A 278 30.58 41.51 -2.96
N VAL A 279 29.85 42.01 -3.96
CA VAL A 279 30.30 43.11 -4.81
C VAL A 279 30.04 44.42 -4.07
N ASP A 280 31.08 45.24 -3.94
CA ASP A 280 30.96 46.58 -3.36
C ASP A 280 30.43 47.61 -4.38
N ALA A 281 30.25 48.87 -3.97
CA ALA A 281 29.77 49.93 -4.86
C ALA A 281 30.78 50.28 -5.98
N CYS A 282 32.04 49.85 -5.85
CA CYS A 282 33.08 50.00 -6.85
C CYS A 282 33.10 48.87 -7.88
N GLY A 283 32.22 47.88 -7.73
CA GLY A 283 32.18 46.71 -8.61
C GLY A 283 33.26 45.67 -8.28
N VAL A 284 33.93 45.78 -7.12
CA VAL A 284 34.97 44.85 -6.69
C VAL A 284 34.38 43.80 -5.74
N CYS A 285 34.70 42.54 -5.99
CA CYS A 285 34.26 41.43 -5.16
C CYS A 285 35.19 41.24 -3.95
N TYR A 286 34.63 41.22 -2.74
CA TYR A 286 35.38 41.03 -1.49
C TYR A 286 34.82 39.91 -0.62
N ALA A 287 35.70 39.01 -0.17
CA ALA A 287 35.38 38.02 0.84
C ALA A 287 34.95 38.69 2.16
N GLY A 288 33.84 38.23 2.74
CA GLY A 288 33.24 38.81 3.95
C GLY A 288 32.43 40.09 3.71
N GLY A 289 32.21 40.47 2.45
CA GLY A 289 31.41 41.63 2.04
C GLY A 289 31.82 42.92 2.74
N ALA A 290 30.84 43.63 3.31
CA ALA A 290 31.05 44.90 4.01
C ALA A 290 32.00 44.84 5.22
N SER A 291 32.39 43.64 5.69
CA SER A 291 33.39 43.49 6.76
C SER A 291 34.83 43.62 6.25
N ASN A 292 35.05 43.64 4.94
CA ASN A 292 36.38 43.77 4.36
C ASN A 292 36.93 45.21 4.54
N PRO A 293 38.18 45.39 5.01
CA PRO A 293 38.75 46.73 5.23
C PRO A 293 38.93 47.56 3.95
N LEU A 294 38.88 46.94 2.78
CA LEU A 294 38.97 47.61 1.48
C LEU A 294 37.60 47.91 0.86
N TRP A 295 36.50 47.54 1.53
CA TRP A 295 35.13 47.75 1.05
C TRP A 295 34.90 49.21 0.67
N ASN A 296 34.44 49.46 -0.56
CA ASN A 296 34.08 50.79 -1.06
C ASN A 296 35.26 51.78 -1.14
N THR A 297 36.52 51.33 -1.03
CA THR A 297 37.69 52.24 -0.98
C THR A 297 38.32 52.52 -2.34
N THR A 298 38.21 51.60 -3.30
CA THR A 298 38.94 51.67 -4.58
C THR A 298 38.41 52.73 -5.54
N CYS A 299 37.14 53.10 -5.41
CA CYS A 299 36.45 54.14 -6.17
C CYS A 299 35.95 55.29 -5.28
N ALA A 300 36.43 55.37 -4.03
CA ALA A 300 36.06 56.45 -3.14
C ALA A 300 36.61 57.80 -3.63
N ASP A 301 35.77 58.83 -3.59
CA ASP A 301 36.21 60.20 -3.78
C ASP A 301 36.95 60.73 -2.52
N CYS A 302 37.35 62.00 -2.53
CA CYS A 302 38.10 62.59 -1.41
C CYS A 302 37.29 62.75 -0.12
N ALA A 303 35.97 62.60 -0.18
CA ALA A 303 35.07 62.59 0.96
C ALA A 303 34.80 61.15 1.46
N GLY A 304 35.43 60.14 0.86
CA GLY A 304 35.22 58.73 1.18
C GLY A 304 33.94 58.15 0.56
N VAL A 305 33.32 58.85 -0.40
CA VAL A 305 32.06 58.41 -1.03
C VAL A 305 32.38 57.60 -2.30
N PRO A 306 31.95 56.33 -2.38
CA PRO A 306 32.12 55.50 -3.59
C PRO A 306 31.45 56.14 -4.80
N ASN A 307 32.18 56.22 -5.92
CA ASN A 307 31.73 56.88 -7.16
C ASN A 307 31.31 58.36 -6.94
N GLY A 308 31.84 59.02 -5.91
CA GLY A 308 31.63 60.43 -5.65
C GLY A 308 32.37 61.34 -6.63
N ASN A 309 32.03 62.63 -6.61
CA ASN A 309 32.59 63.63 -7.54
C ASN A 309 33.59 64.60 -6.88
N SER A 310 33.91 64.43 -5.59
CA SER A 310 34.84 65.28 -4.86
C SER A 310 36.28 65.05 -5.36
N LYS A 311 36.99 66.13 -5.66
CA LYS A 311 38.37 66.07 -6.21
C LYS A 311 39.41 66.49 -5.19
N TRP A 312 40.58 65.85 -5.26
CA TRP A 312 41.73 66.22 -4.43
C TRP A 312 42.19 67.59 -4.91
N MET A 313 42.08 68.62 -4.07
CA MET A 313 42.67 69.91 -4.40
C MET A 313 44.19 69.74 -4.35
N PRO A 314 44.93 70.09 -5.41
CA PRO A 314 46.39 70.10 -5.33
C PRO A 314 46.80 71.10 -4.24
N ALA A 315 47.76 70.71 -3.41
CA ALA A 315 48.27 71.56 -2.34
C ALA A 315 48.84 72.86 -2.93
N VAL A 316 48.06 73.94 -2.90
CA VAL A 316 48.58 75.28 -3.16
C VAL A 316 49.31 75.68 -1.89
N TYR A 317 50.63 75.54 -1.89
CA TYR A 317 51.50 76.16 -0.88
C TYR A 317 51.21 77.67 -0.88
N ALA A 318 50.51 78.16 0.14
CA ALA A 318 50.36 79.58 0.35
C ALA A 318 51.71 80.12 0.86
N THR A 319 52.56 80.59 -0.07
CA THR A 319 53.77 81.32 0.27
C THR A 319 53.36 82.65 0.91
N LEU A 320 53.48 82.75 2.24
CA LEU A 320 53.29 84.00 2.96
C LEU A 320 54.42 84.97 2.60
N VAL A 321 54.15 85.91 1.69
CA VAL A 321 55.08 86.99 1.35
C VAL A 321 54.92 88.12 2.36
N VAL A 322 55.88 88.24 3.29
CA VAL A 322 56.02 89.44 4.13
C VAL A 322 56.95 90.42 3.41
N PRO A 323 56.53 91.65 3.07
CA PRO A 323 57.35 92.56 2.28
C PRO A 323 58.53 93.16 3.09
N ARG A 324 59.69 93.23 2.45
CA ARG A 324 60.95 93.80 2.97
C ARG A 324 61.09 95.26 2.52
N THR A 325 61.15 96.21 3.45
CA THR A 325 61.86 97.51 3.35
C THR A 325 62.15 98.00 4.78
N LEU A 326 63.39 97.85 5.26
CA LEU A 326 64.45 98.86 5.39
C LEU A 326 64.16 99.95 6.45
N VAL A 327 64.94 99.96 7.55
CA VAL A 327 65.90 101.02 7.93
C VAL A 327 66.63 100.58 9.22
N GLU A 328 67.93 100.92 9.22
CA GLU A 328 68.97 100.88 10.26
C GLU A 328 68.48 101.33 11.67
N HIS A 329 69.13 101.05 12.81
CA HIS A 329 70.51 101.41 13.15
C HIS A 329 70.90 100.81 14.53
N ASP A 330 72.20 100.56 14.68
CA ASP A 330 73.02 100.56 15.91
C ASP A 330 72.81 99.56 17.07
N LEU A 331 73.74 98.60 17.08
CA LEU A 331 74.79 98.42 18.10
C LEU A 331 74.66 99.23 19.41
N ARG A 332 74.45 98.51 20.52
CA ARG A 332 75.39 98.40 21.65
C ARG A 332 75.06 97.18 22.51
#